data_AF-W1Y973-F1
#
_entry.id   AF-W1Y973-F1
#
_cell.length_a   1.000
_cell.length_b   1.000
_cell.length_c   1.000
_cell.angle_alpha   90.00
_cell.angle_beta   90.00
_cell.angle_gamma   90.00
#
_symmetry.space_group_name_H-M   'P 1'
#
loop_
_entity.id
_entity.type
_entity.pdbx_description
1 polymer ?
#
loop_
_entity_poly.entity_id
_entity_poly.type
_entity_poly.pdbx_seq_one_letter_code
_entity_poly.pdbx_strand_id
1 'polypeptide(L)'
;MSYILEYYNKIQSGEIIVGQELLLQLKQLVIELTDPIYQNLHNIKIEFEDSEKRIKFIETQCKHFEAPFAGKPFILEIWQKAFIEAIFAIKIYDEEIDKYIRKYKEILFLVGRKNGKTPLIAAITLSEWFCGEVGTKVLCSSNDYEQAGLMFDAINAMREESPTLAKVTRKNIKGMYFGNPKRKKKKGKFSYQNKGNIKKLSAKTGAKEGKNIKIGAVDEVFEMKDDSLVMPIRQALST
;
A
#
# COMPACT_ATOMS: atom_id res chain seq x y z
N MET A 1 14.81 -5.00 -14.20
CA MET A 1 15.91 -4.34 -13.45
C MET A 1 15.31 -3.93 -12.12
N SER A 2 15.94 -4.28 -10.98
CA SER A 2 15.38 -4.03 -9.64
C SER A 2 15.55 -2.57 -9.23
N TYR A 3 14.47 -1.95 -8.75
CA TYR A 3 14.49 -0.59 -8.22
C TYR A 3 15.20 -0.49 -6.87
N ILE A 4 15.18 -1.56 -6.06
CA ILE A 4 15.97 -1.63 -4.83
C ILE A 4 17.47 -1.55 -5.14
N LEU A 5 17.94 -2.33 -6.13
CA LEU A 5 19.34 -2.30 -6.53
C LEU A 5 19.75 -0.95 -7.12
N GLU A 6 18.91 -0.36 -7.98
CA GLU A 6 19.16 0.97 -8.52
C GLU A 6 19.24 2.03 -7.41
N TYR A 7 18.29 2.02 -6.46
CA TYR A 7 18.30 2.94 -5.32
C TYR A 7 19.54 2.74 -4.44
N TYR A 8 19.89 1.49 -4.16
CA TYR A 8 21.07 1.16 -3.37
C TYR A 8 22.36 1.61 -4.06
N ASN A 9 22.49 1.44 -5.38
CA ASN A 9 23.65 1.89 -6.14
C ASN A 9 23.80 3.42 -6.12
N LYS A 10 22.70 4.17 -6.21
CA LYS A 10 22.72 5.64 -6.06
C LYS A 10 23.22 6.05 -4.68
N ILE A 11 22.85 5.30 -3.63
CA ILE A 11 23.36 5.52 -2.28
C ILE A 11 24.87 5.20 -2.20
N GLN A 12 25.32 4.08 -2.75
CA GLN A 12 26.74 3.70 -2.76
C GLN A 12 27.61 4.71 -3.52
N SER A 13 27.09 5.32 -4.58
CA SER A 13 27.78 6.34 -5.35
C SER A 13 27.86 7.71 -4.66
N GLY A 14 27.14 7.91 -3.56
CA GLY A 14 27.02 9.21 -2.88
C GLY A 14 26.01 10.18 -3.51
N GLU A 15 25.29 9.79 -4.57
CA GLU A 15 24.22 10.60 -5.18
C GLU A 15 23.05 10.82 -4.21
N ILE A 16 22.75 9.80 -3.38
CA ILE A 16 21.66 9.85 -2.40
C ILE A 16 22.22 9.55 -1.00
N ILE A 17 21.83 10.36 -0.03
CA ILE A 17 22.17 10.19 1.38
C ILE A 17 20.96 9.62 2.12
N VAL A 18 21.19 8.58 2.93
CA VAL A 18 20.18 7.96 3.78
C VAL A 18 20.70 7.77 5.21
N GLY A 19 19.79 7.68 6.17
CA GLY A 19 20.12 7.33 7.56
C GLY A 19 20.62 5.89 7.70
N GLN A 20 21.24 5.60 8.84
CA GLN A 20 21.87 4.31 9.12
C GLN A 20 20.86 3.16 9.12
N GLU A 21 19.68 3.36 9.71
CA GLU A 21 18.63 2.35 9.84
C GLU A 21 18.07 1.95 8.47
N LEU A 22 17.83 2.93 7.59
CA LEU A 22 17.38 2.66 6.23
C LEU A 22 18.48 1.94 5.43
N LEU A 23 19.74 2.33 5.58
CA LEU A 23 20.86 1.65 4.92
C LEU A 23 20.97 0.19 5.36
N LEU A 24 20.79 -0.12 6.65
CA LEU A 24 20.78 -1.48 7.17
C LEU A 24 19.65 -2.32 6.54
N GLN A 25 18.44 -1.77 6.48
CA GLN A 25 17.31 -2.44 5.83
C GLN A 25 17.57 -2.66 4.33
N LEU A 26 18.15 -1.69 3.63
CA LEU A 26 18.49 -1.83 2.22
C LEU A 26 19.55 -2.90 1.97
N LYS A 27 20.58 -2.99 2.82
CA LYS A 27 21.58 -4.07 2.75
C LYS A 27 20.93 -5.45 2.86
N GLN A 28 20.00 -5.59 3.81
CA GLN A 28 19.23 -6.83 3.97
C GLN A 28 18.39 -7.14 2.72
N LEU A 29 17.69 -6.14 2.18
CA LEU A 29 16.92 -6.31 0.94
C LEU A 29 17.80 -6.69 -0.27
N VAL A 30 19.01 -6.12 -0.37
CA VAL A 30 19.97 -6.48 -1.42
C VAL A 30 20.37 -7.95 -1.29
N ILE A 31 20.73 -8.41 -0.08
CA ILE A 31 21.06 -9.83 0.18
C ILE A 31 19.88 -10.72 -0.24
N GLU A 32 18.66 -10.39 0.18
CA GLU A 32 17.45 -11.14 -0.17
C GLU A 32 17.19 -11.21 -1.67
N LEU A 33 17.54 -10.16 -2.43
CA LEU A 33 17.36 -10.11 -3.87
C LEU A 33 18.47 -10.83 -4.65
N THR A 34 19.70 -10.82 -4.15
CA THR A 34 20.88 -11.19 -4.96
C THR A 34 21.63 -12.43 -4.52
N ASP A 35 21.45 -12.89 -3.27
CA ASP A 35 22.18 -14.05 -2.73
C ASP A 35 21.34 -15.34 -2.84
N PRO A 36 21.68 -16.28 -3.75
CA PRO A 36 20.92 -17.51 -3.92
C PRO A 36 21.04 -18.46 -2.72
N ILE A 37 22.15 -18.43 -1.98
CA ILE A 37 22.34 -19.27 -0.79
C ILE A 37 21.38 -18.78 0.30
N TYR A 38 21.34 -17.47 0.53
CA TYR A 38 20.39 -16.86 1.47
C TYR A 38 18.95 -17.16 1.06
N GLN A 39 18.63 -17.01 -0.23
CA GLN A 39 17.28 -17.28 -0.74
C GLN A 39 16.85 -18.74 -0.50
N ASN A 40 17.70 -19.69 -0.82
CA ASN A 40 17.41 -21.11 -0.62
C ASN A 40 17.28 -21.48 0.86
N LEU A 41 18.17 -20.94 1.72
CA LEU A 41 18.12 -21.20 3.16
C LEU A 41 16.84 -20.68 3.82
N HIS A 42 16.31 -19.56 3.33
CA HIS A 42 15.15 -18.89 3.89
C HIS A 42 13.86 -19.09 3.09
N ASN A 43 13.85 -20.00 2.10
CA ASN A 43 12.71 -20.24 1.20
C ASN A 43 12.15 -18.93 0.61
N ILE A 44 13.03 -18.07 0.11
CA ILE A 44 12.68 -16.79 -0.51
C ILE A 44 12.57 -16.96 -2.02
N LYS A 45 11.53 -16.35 -2.59
CA LYS A 45 11.34 -16.26 -4.04
C LYS A 45 11.12 -14.81 -4.42
N ILE A 46 11.71 -14.38 -5.54
CA ILE A 46 11.56 -13.01 -6.05
C ILE A 46 10.59 -13.01 -7.24
N GLU A 47 9.56 -12.17 -7.16
CA GLU A 47 8.51 -12.03 -8.18
C GLU A 47 8.25 -10.54 -8.47
N PHE A 48 9.00 -9.97 -9.41
CA PHE A 48 8.93 -8.54 -9.75
C PHE A 48 7.62 -8.12 -10.41
N GLU A 49 6.91 -9.05 -11.05
CA GLU A 49 5.67 -8.77 -11.78
C GLU A 49 4.63 -8.11 -10.87
N ASP A 50 4.60 -8.51 -9.61
CA ASP A 50 3.67 -8.01 -8.62
C ASP A 50 3.95 -6.54 -8.27
N SER A 51 5.21 -6.16 -8.05
CA SER A 51 5.59 -4.76 -7.78
C SER A 51 5.44 -3.89 -9.02
N GLU A 52 5.92 -4.35 -10.19
CA GLU A 52 5.82 -3.64 -11.47
C GLU A 52 4.36 -3.32 -11.83
N LYS A 53 3.44 -4.25 -11.56
CA LYS A 53 2.01 -4.04 -11.75
C LYS A 53 1.46 -2.89 -10.90
N ARG A 54 1.91 -2.73 -9.64
CA ARG A 54 1.49 -1.61 -8.76
C ARG A 54 2.15 -0.31 -9.21
N ILE A 55 3.45 -0.32 -9.50
CA ILE A 55 4.20 0.85 -9.97
C ILE A 55 3.56 1.40 -11.25
N LYS A 56 3.32 0.54 -12.26
CA LYS A 56 2.66 0.92 -13.50
C LYS A 56 1.23 1.44 -13.27
N PHE A 57 0.47 0.82 -12.36
CA PHE A 57 -0.85 1.33 -12.01
C PHE A 57 -0.76 2.73 -11.43
N ILE A 58 0.16 2.98 -10.50
CA ILE A 58 0.33 4.29 -9.86
C ILE A 58 0.70 5.34 -10.91
N GLU A 59 1.73 5.11 -11.71
CA GLU A 59 2.22 6.11 -12.67
C GLU A 59 1.24 6.38 -13.82
N THR A 60 0.31 5.46 -14.10
CA THR A 60 -0.65 5.60 -15.21
C THR A 60 -2.07 5.96 -14.79
N GLN A 61 -2.50 5.56 -13.59
CA GLN A 61 -3.88 5.74 -13.12
C GLN A 61 -4.00 6.74 -11.99
N CYS A 62 -2.97 6.91 -11.16
CA CYS A 62 -3.00 7.83 -10.02
C CYS A 62 -2.54 9.23 -10.45
N LYS A 63 -3.19 10.24 -9.89
CA LYS A 63 -2.86 11.64 -10.09
C LYS A 63 -2.78 12.36 -8.76
N HIS A 64 -1.95 13.39 -8.70
CA HIS A 64 -1.94 14.32 -7.58
C HIS A 64 -3.28 15.04 -7.51
N PHE A 65 -3.73 15.34 -6.29
CA PHE A 65 -5.00 16.01 -6.01
C PHE A 65 -4.82 17.37 -5.30
N GLU A 66 -3.61 17.70 -4.87
CA GLU A 66 -3.27 18.93 -4.16
C GLU A 66 -2.37 19.84 -5.00
N ALA A 67 -2.49 21.15 -4.78
CA ALA A 67 -1.58 22.13 -5.37
C ALA A 67 -0.13 21.90 -4.90
N PRO A 68 0.88 22.17 -5.75
CA PRO A 68 0.78 22.73 -7.11
C PRO A 68 0.63 21.66 -8.21
N PHE A 69 0.50 20.38 -7.83
CA PHE A 69 0.56 19.27 -8.79
C PHE A 69 -0.81 18.68 -9.16
N ALA A 70 -1.91 19.24 -8.64
CA ALA A 70 -3.28 18.77 -8.88
C ALA A 70 -3.54 18.43 -10.36
N GLY A 71 -4.11 17.24 -10.60
CA GLY A 71 -4.42 16.70 -11.92
C GLY A 71 -3.23 16.10 -12.68
N LYS A 72 -1.98 16.31 -12.22
CA LYS A 72 -0.79 15.74 -12.85
C LYS A 72 -0.59 14.25 -12.46
N PRO A 73 0.00 13.42 -13.34
CA PRO A 73 0.33 12.03 -13.01
C PRO A 73 1.22 11.92 -11.77
N PHE A 74 0.97 10.90 -10.95
CA PHE A 74 1.80 10.59 -9.78
C PHE A 74 3.01 9.76 -10.23
N ILE A 75 4.09 10.44 -10.63
CA ILE A 75 5.34 9.79 -11.07
C ILE A 75 6.17 9.44 -9.83
N LEU A 76 6.56 8.17 -9.70
CA LEU A 76 7.26 7.68 -8.52
C LEU A 76 8.75 8.00 -8.60
N GLU A 77 9.29 8.52 -7.51
CA GLU A 77 10.74 8.62 -7.33
C GLU A 77 11.37 7.24 -7.12
N ILE A 78 12.68 7.12 -7.36
CA ILE A 78 13.39 5.84 -7.29
C ILE A 78 13.23 5.15 -5.93
N TRP A 79 13.28 5.90 -4.83
CA TRP A 79 13.09 5.36 -3.49
C TRP A 79 11.66 4.87 -3.24
N GLN A 80 10.66 5.51 -3.87
CA GLN A 80 9.26 5.09 -3.79
C GLN A 80 9.05 3.79 -4.58
N LYS A 81 9.70 3.66 -5.74
CA LYS A 81 9.71 2.41 -6.52
C LYS A 81 10.40 1.29 -5.75
N ALA A 82 11.55 1.55 -5.15
CA ALA A 82 12.26 0.59 -4.29
C ALA A 82 11.41 0.17 -3.09
N PHE A 83 10.69 1.11 -2.46
CA PHE A 83 9.77 0.81 -1.36
C PHE A 83 8.62 -0.10 -1.81
N ILE A 84 7.96 0.20 -2.94
CA ILE A 84 6.90 -0.65 -3.49
C ILE A 84 7.46 -2.02 -3.89
N GLU A 85 8.65 -2.07 -4.48
CA GLU A 85 9.32 -3.33 -4.81
C GLU A 85 9.58 -4.18 -3.57
N ALA A 86 10.07 -3.60 -2.48
CA ALA A 86 10.29 -4.32 -1.22
C ALA A 86 9.00 -4.93 -0.68
N ILE A 87 7.87 -4.21 -0.77
CA ILE A 87 6.58 -4.68 -0.28
C ILE A 87 6.05 -5.87 -1.09
N PHE A 88 6.24 -5.87 -2.40
CA PHE A 88 5.52 -6.77 -3.30
C PHE A 88 6.37 -7.85 -3.95
N ALA A 89 7.66 -7.62 -4.19
CA ALA A 89 8.50 -8.52 -4.98
C ALA A 89 9.08 -9.68 -4.17
N ILE A 90 9.38 -9.47 -2.89
CA ILE A 90 10.03 -10.48 -2.05
C ILE A 90 8.97 -11.39 -1.42
N LYS A 91 8.99 -12.66 -1.79
CA LYS A 91 8.09 -13.69 -1.27
C LYS A 91 8.83 -14.63 -0.32
N ILE A 92 8.10 -15.17 0.64
CA ILE A 92 8.55 -16.24 1.54
C ILE A 92 7.56 -17.39 1.45
N TYR A 93 8.05 -18.63 1.52
CA TYR A 93 7.18 -19.80 1.59
C TYR A 93 6.46 -19.85 2.96
N ASP A 94 5.16 -20.04 2.91
CA ASP A 94 4.32 -20.26 4.09
C ASP A 94 3.89 -21.73 4.12
N GLU A 95 4.43 -22.48 5.06
CA GLU A 95 4.18 -23.92 5.20
C GLU A 95 2.74 -24.23 5.62
N GLU A 96 2.06 -23.32 6.35
CA GLU A 96 0.71 -23.57 6.84
C GLU A 96 -0.33 -23.60 5.71
N ILE A 97 -0.07 -22.84 4.65
CA ILE A 97 -0.98 -22.64 3.51
C ILE A 97 -0.36 -23.08 2.18
N ASP A 98 0.80 -23.73 2.23
CA ASP A 98 1.51 -24.38 1.13
C ASP A 98 1.71 -23.46 -0.09
N LYS A 99 2.12 -22.21 0.16
CA LYS A 99 2.33 -21.23 -0.92
C LYS A 99 3.31 -20.11 -0.57
N TYR A 100 3.87 -19.50 -1.59
CA TYR A 100 4.61 -18.25 -1.47
C TYR A 100 3.67 -17.07 -1.20
N ILE A 101 4.01 -16.27 -0.20
CA ILE A 101 3.30 -15.06 0.22
C ILE A 101 4.26 -13.88 0.26
N ARG A 102 3.75 -12.64 0.30
CA ARG A 102 4.60 -11.48 0.54
C ARG A 102 5.32 -11.63 1.89
N LYS A 103 6.64 -11.45 1.91
CA LYS A 103 7.46 -11.51 3.13
C LYS A 103 7.16 -10.32 4.06
N TYR A 104 7.13 -9.12 3.51
CA TYR A 104 6.88 -7.89 4.27
C TYR A 104 5.38 -7.58 4.34
N LYS A 105 4.71 -8.12 5.37
CA LYS A 105 3.29 -7.86 5.66
C LYS A 105 3.07 -6.68 6.61
N GLU A 106 4.02 -6.43 7.50
CA GLU A 106 4.02 -5.34 8.46
C GLU A 106 5.14 -4.37 8.11
N ILE A 107 4.80 -3.09 7.95
CA ILE A 107 5.71 -2.08 7.42
C ILE A 107 5.62 -0.85 8.31
N LEU A 108 6.74 -0.49 8.93
CA LEU A 108 6.91 0.81 9.55
C LEU A 108 7.53 1.76 8.51
N PHE A 109 6.77 2.78 8.11
CA PHE A 109 7.19 3.74 7.09
C PHE A 109 7.53 5.09 7.73
N LEU A 110 8.84 5.31 7.94
CA LEU A 110 9.38 6.54 8.52
C LEU A 110 9.90 7.45 7.43
N VAL A 111 9.29 8.63 7.28
CA VAL A 111 9.69 9.62 6.29
C VAL A 111 9.61 11.01 6.89
N GLY A 112 10.55 11.88 6.51
CA GLY A 112 10.52 13.29 6.83
C GLY A 112 9.24 14.00 6.36
N ARG A 113 8.88 15.07 7.07
CA ARG A 113 7.70 15.89 6.75
C ARG A 113 7.83 16.48 5.33
N LYS A 114 6.70 16.55 4.62
CA LYS A 114 6.58 17.07 3.24
C LYS A 114 7.21 16.23 2.11
N ASN A 115 7.62 15.00 2.38
CA ASN A 115 8.14 14.06 1.37
C ASN A 115 7.05 13.17 0.74
N GLY A 116 5.80 13.62 0.71
CA GLY A 116 4.71 12.90 0.01
C GLY A 116 4.27 11.58 0.64
N LYS A 117 4.38 11.41 1.97
CA LYS A 117 3.95 10.19 2.70
C LYS A 117 2.49 9.82 2.42
N THR A 118 1.55 10.70 2.75
CA THR A 118 0.11 10.47 2.59
C THR A 118 -0.29 10.17 1.14
N PRO A 119 0.13 10.96 0.13
CA PRO A 119 -0.24 10.63 -1.25
C PRO A 119 0.42 9.34 -1.76
N LEU A 120 1.63 8.99 -1.31
CA LEU A 120 2.25 7.70 -1.64
C LEU A 120 1.46 6.52 -1.05
N ILE A 121 1.09 6.58 0.24
CA ILE A 121 0.28 5.53 0.87
C ILE A 121 -1.11 5.43 0.23
N ALA A 122 -1.71 6.56 -0.16
CA ALA A 122 -2.96 6.58 -0.92
C ALA A 122 -2.82 5.86 -2.27
N ALA A 123 -1.75 6.15 -3.01
CA ALA A 123 -1.44 5.52 -4.29
C ALA A 123 -1.19 4.01 -4.17
N ILE A 124 -0.40 3.59 -3.18
CA ILE A 124 -0.13 2.17 -2.89
C ILE A 124 -1.44 1.46 -2.53
N THR A 125 -2.26 2.07 -1.67
CA THR A 125 -3.55 1.53 -1.25
C THR A 125 -4.50 1.34 -2.44
N LEU A 126 -4.65 2.34 -3.31
CA LEU A 126 -5.44 2.21 -4.53
C LEU A 126 -4.88 1.15 -5.46
N SER A 127 -3.56 1.10 -5.63
CA SER A 127 -2.91 0.11 -6.49
C SER A 127 -3.20 -1.30 -6.02
N GLU A 128 -3.13 -1.58 -4.72
CA GLU A 128 -3.42 -2.91 -4.20
C GLU A 128 -4.91 -3.23 -4.28
N TRP A 129 -5.78 -2.24 -4.03
CA TRP A 129 -7.22 -2.45 -4.14
C TRP A 129 -7.65 -2.78 -5.58
N PHE A 130 -7.04 -2.15 -6.59
CA PHE A 130 -7.34 -2.38 -8.01
C PHE A 130 -6.59 -3.57 -8.62
N CYS A 131 -5.32 -3.78 -8.27
CA CYS A 131 -4.46 -4.81 -8.84
C CYS A 131 -4.50 -6.14 -8.08
N GLY A 132 -4.79 -6.12 -6.78
CA GLY A 132 -4.87 -7.29 -5.90
C GLY A 132 -6.14 -8.13 -6.07
N GLU A 133 -6.55 -8.84 -5.04
CA GLU A 133 -7.62 -9.84 -5.14
C GLU A 133 -9.04 -9.23 -5.24
N VAL A 134 -10.01 -10.03 -5.67
CA VAL A 134 -11.43 -9.67 -5.54
C VAL A 134 -11.81 -9.80 -4.07
N GLY A 135 -12.53 -8.81 -3.54
CA GLY A 135 -12.96 -8.82 -2.14
C GLY A 135 -12.01 -8.10 -1.18
N THR A 136 -10.89 -7.54 -1.64
CA THR A 136 -9.94 -6.79 -0.82
C THR A 136 -10.63 -5.69 -0.02
N LYS A 137 -10.54 -5.79 1.31
CA LYS A 137 -11.03 -4.78 2.25
C LYS A 137 -9.86 -4.05 2.88
N VAL A 138 -9.90 -2.72 2.81
CA VAL A 138 -8.90 -1.81 3.33
C VAL A 138 -9.50 -1.02 4.48
N LEU A 139 -8.72 -0.87 5.54
CA LEU A 139 -9.06 -0.05 6.69
C LEU A 139 -8.03 1.07 6.85
N CYS A 140 -8.52 2.31 6.80
CA CYS A 140 -7.75 3.50 7.13
C CYS A 140 -8.01 3.86 8.60
N SER A 141 -6.95 4.03 9.37
CA SER A 141 -7.03 4.31 10.81
C SER A 141 -6.00 5.35 11.24
N SER A 142 -6.30 6.07 12.32
CA SER A 142 -5.39 6.97 13.01
C SER A 142 -5.91 7.22 14.43
N ASN A 143 -5.14 7.95 15.25
CA ASN A 143 -5.49 8.30 16.62
C ASN A 143 -6.84 9.01 16.71
N ASP A 144 -7.07 9.98 15.80
CA ASP A 144 -8.33 10.69 15.70
C ASP A 144 -9.10 10.37 14.40
N TYR A 145 -10.43 10.52 14.46
CA TYR A 145 -11.30 10.26 13.32
C TYR A 145 -11.07 11.26 12.17
N GLU A 146 -10.71 12.50 12.45
CA GLU A 146 -10.38 13.50 11.43
C GLU A 146 -9.07 13.13 10.73
N GLN A 147 -8.04 12.72 11.49
CA GLN A 147 -6.78 12.23 10.93
C GLN A 147 -6.97 10.97 10.07
N ALA A 148 -7.78 10.01 10.52
CA ALA A 148 -8.15 8.84 9.72
C ALA A 148 -8.94 9.23 8.45
N GLY A 149 -9.67 10.36 8.52
CA GLY A 149 -10.33 11.01 7.40
C GLY A 149 -9.36 11.49 6.34
N LEU A 150 -8.25 12.13 6.71
CA LEU A 150 -7.27 12.68 5.77
C LEU A 150 -6.74 11.64 4.78
N MET A 151 -6.32 10.47 5.27
CA MET A 151 -5.85 9.39 4.39
C MET A 151 -6.98 8.82 3.52
N PHE A 152 -8.18 8.65 4.08
CA PHE A 152 -9.34 8.17 3.32
C PHE A 152 -9.74 9.15 2.21
N ASP A 153 -9.70 10.45 2.50
CA ASP A 153 -10.04 11.53 1.57
C ASP A 153 -8.95 11.70 0.51
N ALA A 154 -7.67 11.55 0.86
CA ALA A 154 -6.57 11.50 -0.11
C ALA A 154 -6.73 10.35 -1.12
N ILE A 155 -7.10 9.15 -0.65
CA ILE A 155 -7.43 8.01 -1.51
C ILE A 155 -8.63 8.34 -2.42
N ASN A 156 -9.69 8.93 -1.87
CA ASN A 156 -10.87 9.26 -2.68
C ASN A 156 -10.57 10.35 -3.72
N ALA A 157 -9.82 11.39 -3.36
CA ALA A 157 -9.45 12.46 -4.28
C ALA A 157 -8.61 11.92 -5.44
N MET A 158 -7.59 11.10 -5.15
CA MET A 158 -6.79 10.43 -6.17
C MET A 158 -7.62 9.51 -7.08
N ARG A 159 -8.64 8.83 -6.54
CA ARG A 159 -9.59 8.03 -7.31
C ARG A 159 -10.47 8.89 -8.22
N GLU A 160 -10.90 10.06 -7.76
CA GLU A 160 -11.77 10.98 -8.51
C GLU A 160 -11.04 11.67 -9.66
N GLU A 161 -9.79 12.05 -9.44
CA GLU A 161 -8.92 12.64 -10.47
C GLU A 161 -8.68 11.70 -11.66
N SER A 162 -8.88 10.40 -11.46
CA SER A 162 -8.71 9.37 -12.49
C SER A 162 -10.04 8.95 -13.11
N PRO A 163 -10.34 9.35 -14.37
CA PRO A 163 -11.60 9.00 -15.02
C PRO A 163 -11.82 7.49 -15.12
N THR A 164 -10.74 6.72 -15.32
CA THR A 164 -10.79 5.25 -15.40
C THR A 164 -11.22 4.63 -14.07
N LEU A 165 -10.65 5.10 -12.94
CA LEU A 165 -10.98 4.59 -11.62
C LEU A 165 -12.38 5.05 -11.18
N ALA A 166 -12.70 6.34 -11.34
CA ALA A 166 -13.99 6.92 -11.01
C ALA A 166 -15.15 6.24 -11.77
N LYS A 167 -14.93 5.87 -13.04
CA LYS A 167 -15.92 5.18 -13.87
C LYS A 167 -16.36 3.83 -13.30
N VAL A 168 -15.51 3.15 -12.54
CA VAL A 168 -15.75 1.78 -12.06
C VAL A 168 -15.91 1.67 -10.55
N THR A 169 -15.90 2.80 -9.86
CA THR A 169 -16.03 2.88 -8.40
C THR A 169 -17.13 3.86 -8.01
N ARG A 170 -17.49 3.84 -6.72
CA ARG A 170 -18.36 4.82 -6.09
C ARG A 170 -17.92 5.06 -4.65
N LYS A 171 -18.31 6.21 -4.10
CA LYS A 171 -18.16 6.54 -2.68
C LYS A 171 -19.53 6.84 -2.08
N ASN A 172 -19.71 6.48 -0.82
CA ASN A 172 -20.80 6.95 0.03
C ASN A 172 -20.25 7.29 1.43
N ILE A 173 -21.13 7.59 2.39
CA ILE A 173 -20.75 7.94 3.77
C ILE A 173 -19.96 6.80 4.46
N LYS A 174 -20.24 5.54 4.12
CA LYS A 174 -19.63 4.36 4.74
C LYS A 174 -18.28 3.96 4.15
N GLY A 175 -17.97 4.37 2.91
CA GLY A 175 -16.70 3.98 2.27
C GLY A 175 -16.68 4.11 0.75
N MET A 176 -15.60 3.60 0.16
CA MET A 176 -15.41 3.46 -1.29
C MET A 176 -15.60 2.00 -1.72
N TYR A 177 -16.21 1.80 -2.89
CA TYR A 177 -16.65 0.48 -3.37
C TYR A 177 -16.49 0.34 -4.89
N PHE A 178 -16.26 -0.89 -5.35
CA PHE A 178 -16.34 -1.23 -6.77
C PHE A 178 -17.78 -1.26 -7.28
N GLY A 179 -17.96 -0.90 -8.54
CA GLY A 179 -19.24 -0.78 -9.22
C GLY A 179 -19.80 0.64 -9.16
N ASN A 180 -20.16 1.15 -10.34
CA ASN A 180 -20.78 2.46 -10.53
C ASN A 180 -22.22 2.28 -11.04
N PRO A 181 -23.24 2.92 -10.44
CA PRO A 181 -24.64 2.76 -10.84
C PRO A 181 -24.87 3.06 -12.32
N LYS A 182 -24.11 4.02 -12.87
CA LYS A 182 -24.19 4.46 -14.28
C LYS A 182 -23.66 3.40 -15.28
N ARG A 183 -23.04 2.31 -14.83
CA ARG A 183 -22.56 1.23 -15.71
C ARG A 183 -23.58 0.10 -15.88
N LYS A 184 -23.71 -0.34 -17.14
CA LYS A 184 -24.46 -1.54 -17.54
C LYS A 184 -23.78 -2.84 -17.10
N LYS A 185 -22.44 -2.90 -17.07
CA LYS A 185 -21.69 -4.12 -16.67
C LYS A 185 -21.84 -4.39 -15.17
N LYS A 186 -22.61 -5.43 -14.83
CA LYS A 186 -22.89 -5.83 -13.43
C LYS A 186 -22.01 -6.98 -12.91
N LYS A 187 -21.15 -7.57 -13.76
CA LYS A 187 -20.27 -8.70 -13.41
C LYS A 187 -18.77 -8.38 -13.59
N GLY A 188 -17.93 -9.13 -12.88
CA GLY A 188 -16.46 -9.03 -12.89
C GLY A 188 -15.88 -8.16 -11.76
N LYS A 189 -14.55 -8.12 -11.68
CA LYS A 189 -13.78 -7.45 -10.60
C LYS A 189 -14.15 -5.98 -10.37
N PHE A 190 -14.41 -5.23 -11.43
CA PHE A 190 -14.71 -3.79 -11.35
C PHE A 190 -16.22 -3.50 -11.37
N SER A 191 -17.01 -4.37 -10.75
CA SER A 191 -18.47 -4.29 -10.68
C SER A 191 -18.97 -4.51 -9.25
N TYR A 192 -20.29 -4.44 -9.06
CA TYR A 192 -20.93 -4.71 -7.76
C TYR A 192 -20.73 -6.13 -7.22
N GLN A 193 -20.26 -7.08 -8.05
CA GLN A 193 -19.87 -8.42 -7.58
C GLN A 193 -18.68 -8.36 -6.64
N ASN A 194 -17.73 -7.43 -6.85
CA ASN A 194 -16.61 -7.26 -5.95
C ASN A 194 -17.07 -6.51 -4.70
N LYS A 195 -17.05 -7.22 -3.56
CA LYS A 195 -17.43 -6.67 -2.24
C LYS A 195 -16.26 -6.02 -1.50
N GLY A 196 -15.10 -5.93 -2.13
CA GLY A 196 -13.97 -5.17 -1.66
C GLY A 196 -14.35 -3.70 -1.44
N ASN A 197 -13.75 -3.09 -0.42
CA ASN A 197 -14.07 -1.73 -0.01
C ASN A 197 -12.93 -1.09 0.76
N ILE A 198 -12.88 0.23 0.73
CA ILE A 198 -12.00 1.04 1.58
C ILE A 198 -12.90 1.78 2.57
N LYS A 199 -12.57 1.70 3.86
CA LYS A 199 -13.32 2.34 4.93
C LYS A 199 -12.37 2.99 5.93
N LYS A 200 -12.85 4.00 6.64
CA LYS A 200 -12.16 4.60 7.79
C LYS A 200 -12.69 4.08 9.13
N LEU A 201 -11.82 4.03 10.12
CA LEU A 201 -12.11 3.70 11.51
C LEU A 201 -11.35 4.64 12.44
N SER A 202 -11.95 5.02 13.56
CA SER A 202 -11.26 5.70 14.65
C SER A 202 -11.03 4.79 15.85
N ALA A 203 -10.08 5.16 16.70
CA ALA A 203 -9.77 4.47 17.96
C ALA A 203 -10.98 4.26 18.87
N LYS A 204 -11.98 5.15 18.83
CA LYS A 204 -13.21 5.13 19.65
C LYS A 204 -14.26 4.11 19.18
N THR A 205 -14.08 3.47 18.03
CA THR A 205 -15.07 2.52 17.50
C THR A 205 -14.91 1.16 18.21
N GLY A 206 -15.80 0.83 19.15
CA GLY A 206 -15.69 -0.34 20.05
C GLY A 206 -15.73 -1.74 19.42
N ALA A 207 -15.90 -1.87 18.10
CA ALA A 207 -15.85 -3.15 17.39
C ALA A 207 -14.76 -3.12 16.30
N LYS A 208 -13.53 -3.37 16.73
CA LYS A 208 -12.36 -3.52 15.84
C LYS A 208 -12.13 -4.99 15.44
N GLU A 209 -12.48 -5.91 16.34
CA GLU A 209 -12.44 -7.37 16.14
C GLU A 209 -13.56 -7.86 15.20
N GLY A 210 -13.29 -8.91 14.41
CA GLY A 210 -14.26 -9.54 13.52
C GLY A 210 -14.43 -8.93 12.12
N LYS A 211 -13.58 -7.97 11.73
CA LYS A 211 -13.54 -7.47 10.35
C LYS A 211 -12.46 -8.19 9.56
N ASN A 212 -12.83 -9.08 8.63
CA ASN A 212 -11.86 -9.65 7.68
C ASN A 212 -11.30 -8.55 6.77
N ILE A 213 -10.18 -7.94 7.17
CA ILE A 213 -9.45 -6.91 6.42
C ILE A 213 -8.18 -7.51 5.82
N LYS A 214 -7.78 -7.00 4.65
CA LYS A 214 -6.56 -7.44 3.97
C LYS A 214 -5.44 -6.41 4.10
N ILE A 215 -5.80 -5.14 4.32
CA ILE A 215 -4.86 -4.03 4.44
C ILE A 215 -5.33 -3.12 5.56
N GLY A 216 -4.45 -2.86 6.52
CA GLY A 216 -4.58 -1.80 7.51
C GLY A 216 -3.54 -0.72 7.22
N ALA A 217 -3.98 0.51 7.02
CA ALA A 217 -3.09 1.66 6.94
C ALA A 217 -3.33 2.52 8.19
N VAL A 218 -2.25 2.78 8.93
CA VAL A 218 -2.29 3.54 10.18
C VAL A 218 -1.38 4.76 10.04
N ASP A 219 -1.95 5.95 10.15
CA ASP A 219 -1.18 7.20 10.07
C ASP A 219 -0.86 7.76 11.47
N GLU A 220 0.24 8.51 11.57
CA GLU A 220 0.77 9.12 12.80
C GLU A 220 0.97 8.15 13.96
N VAL A 221 1.54 6.97 13.67
CA VAL A 221 1.87 5.93 14.67
C VAL A 221 2.77 6.46 15.80
N PHE A 222 3.64 7.42 15.52
CA PHE A 222 4.53 8.01 16.54
C PHE A 222 3.78 8.87 17.57
N GLU A 223 2.55 9.32 17.29
CA GLU A 223 1.73 10.11 18.22
C GLU A 223 0.85 9.21 19.12
N MET A 224 0.85 7.89 18.89
CA MET A 224 0.00 6.96 19.64
C MET A 224 0.50 6.78 21.07
N LYS A 225 -0.41 6.80 22.03
CA LYS A 225 -0.08 6.57 23.45
C LYS A 225 0.30 5.11 23.73
N ASP A 226 -0.37 4.20 23.04
CA ASP A 226 -0.25 2.75 23.16
C ASP A 226 -0.67 2.08 21.83
N ASP A 227 -0.63 0.76 21.79
CA ASP A 227 -0.97 -0.04 20.61
C ASP A 227 -2.45 -0.42 20.52
N SER A 228 -3.33 0.12 21.37
CA SER A 228 -4.77 -0.21 21.43
C SER A 228 -5.53 0.06 20.13
N LEU A 229 -4.98 0.89 19.24
CA LEU A 229 -5.47 1.10 17.88
C LEU A 229 -4.88 0.11 16.87
N VAL A 230 -3.57 -0.13 16.92
CA VAL A 230 -2.85 -0.94 15.94
C VAL A 230 -3.09 -2.42 16.16
N MET A 231 -3.07 -2.89 17.41
CA MET A 231 -3.16 -4.30 17.76
C MET A 231 -4.47 -4.94 17.23
N PRO A 232 -5.66 -4.33 17.38
CA PRO A 232 -6.88 -4.93 16.84
C PRO A 232 -6.93 -4.92 15.30
N ILE A 233 -6.29 -3.95 14.65
CA ILE A 233 -6.15 -3.94 13.18
C ILE A 233 -5.25 -5.09 12.76
N ARG A 234 -4.13 -5.28 13.46
CA ARG A 234 -3.19 -6.37 13.22
C ARG A 234 -3.86 -7.73 13.38
N GLN A 235 -4.66 -7.92 14.42
CA GLN A 235 -5.43 -9.15 14.65
C GLN A 235 -6.54 -9.36 13.63
N ALA A 236 -7.12 -8.29 13.08
CA ALA A 236 -8.18 -8.35 12.07
C ALA A 236 -7.66 -8.63 10.64
N LEU A 237 -6.34 -8.51 10.42
CA LEU A 237 -5.73 -8.91 9.16
C LEU A 237 -5.88 -10.42 8.99
N SER A 238 -6.64 -10.80 7.96
CA SER A 238 -6.81 -12.20 7.61
C SER A 238 -5.45 -12.80 7.25
N THR A 239 -5.08 -13.90 7.91
CA THR A 239 -3.96 -14.77 7.56
C THR A 239 -4.01 -15.18 6.08
#